data_AF-A0A7S2NT00-F1
#
_entry.id   AF-A0A7S2NT00-F1
#
_cell.length_a   1.000
_cell.length_b   1.000
_cell.length_c   1.000
_cell.angle_alpha   90.00
_cell.angle_beta   90.00
_cell.angle_gamma   90.00
#
_symmetry.space_group_name_H-M   'P 1'
#
loop_
_entity.id
_entity.type
_entity.pdbx_description
1 polymer ?
#
loop_
_entity_poly.entity_id
_entity_poly.type
_entity_poly.pdbx_seq_one_letter_code
_entity_poly.pdbx_strand_id
1 'polypeptide(L)'
;MGTRAPNCPLLDLAPPSANLLYILVGTASLAACASDWARDRQLYLESMQLRKEFTGSVHDAKSSDPADRERIMSDISASGHLEQVNHAVDVLLRAGMSTPSLRAATSCGSDVRGAARWSLGHILAVFLVFVVIPLVACVLDTSCGGLWRFVPFLMVAEGITWFLIFARRQHDQRSFLSTAGCKFAAAYMAVMVLWFIPAL
;
A
#
# COMPACT_ATOMS: atom_id res chain seq x y z
N MET A 1 33.23 31.66 21.21
CA MET A 1 31.95 32.06 20.58
C MET A 1 30.98 30.91 20.69
N GLY A 2 30.20 30.87 21.78
CA GLY A 2 29.15 29.87 21.97
C GLY A 2 27.85 30.40 21.38
N THR A 3 27.47 29.92 20.21
CA THR A 3 26.13 30.14 19.66
C THR A 3 25.16 29.34 20.51
N ARG A 4 24.49 30.00 21.48
CA ARG A 4 23.29 29.42 22.10
C ARG A 4 22.35 29.06 20.95
N ALA A 5 22.01 27.77 20.85
CA ALA A 5 20.89 27.35 20.02
C ALA A 5 19.68 28.19 20.47
N PRO A 6 19.02 28.93 19.58
CA PRO A 6 17.80 29.65 19.94
C PRO A 6 16.82 28.63 20.50
N ASN A 7 16.25 28.93 21.67
CA ASN A 7 15.20 28.13 22.29
C ASN A 7 14.23 27.68 21.19
N CYS A 8 14.22 26.40 20.87
CA CYS A 8 13.41 25.88 19.79
C CYS A 8 11.97 25.90 20.31
N PRO A 9 11.09 26.79 19.80
CA PRO A 9 9.71 26.92 20.27
C PRO A 9 8.85 25.79 19.70
N LEU A 10 9.40 24.58 19.59
CA LEU A 10 8.80 23.43 18.91
C LEU A 10 7.55 22.90 19.65
N LEU A 11 7.24 23.49 20.81
CA LEU A 11 6.07 23.24 21.64
C LEU A 11 5.21 24.49 21.88
N ASP A 12 5.55 25.65 21.33
CA ASP A 12 4.56 26.73 21.21
C ASP A 12 3.46 26.20 20.29
N LEU A 13 2.27 26.03 20.88
CA LEU A 13 1.12 25.33 20.32
C LEU A 13 1.00 25.62 18.81
N ALA A 14 1.20 24.60 17.98
CA ALA A 14 0.96 24.72 16.55
C ALA A 14 -0.40 25.39 16.33
N PRO A 15 -0.55 26.28 15.32
CA PRO A 15 -1.77 27.05 15.15
C PRO A 15 -2.96 26.09 15.10
N PRO A 16 -4.13 26.47 15.66
CA PRO A 16 -5.29 25.59 15.75
C PRO A 16 -5.70 24.95 14.40
N SER A 17 -5.45 25.64 13.29
CA SER A 17 -5.67 25.13 11.93
C SER A 17 -4.78 23.92 11.58
N ALA A 18 -3.51 23.93 11.97
CA ALA A 18 -2.59 22.81 11.75
C ALA A 18 -3.00 21.59 12.60
N ASN A 19 -3.37 21.82 13.86
CA ASN A 19 -3.87 20.76 14.74
C ASN A 19 -5.16 20.12 14.18
N LEU A 20 -6.09 20.94 13.69
CA LEU A 20 -7.31 20.46 13.04
C LEU A 20 -6.98 19.60 11.81
N LEU A 21 -6.04 20.03 10.97
CA LEU A 21 -5.61 19.26 9.81
C LEU A 21 -5.02 17.90 10.21
N TYR A 22 -4.15 17.86 11.21
CA TYR A 22 -3.59 16.59 11.71
C TYR A 22 -4.66 15.66 12.29
N ILE A 23 -5.62 16.19 13.04
CA ILE A 23 -6.74 15.40 13.57
C ILE A 23 -7.58 14.85 12.42
N LEU A 24 -7.93 15.65 11.42
CA LEU A 24 -8.74 15.21 10.28
C LEU A 24 -8.03 14.11 9.47
N VAL A 25 -6.75 14.31 9.13
CA VAL A 25 -6.01 13.31 8.35
C VAL A 25 -5.70 12.06 9.17
N GLY A 26 -5.39 12.22 10.46
CA GLY A 26 -5.16 11.10 11.39
C GLY A 26 -6.41 10.26 11.59
N THR A 27 -7.56 10.87 11.83
CA THR A 27 -8.84 10.15 11.96
C THR A 27 -9.25 9.46 10.66
N ALA A 28 -9.08 10.12 9.51
CA ALA A 28 -9.30 9.49 8.20
C ALA A 28 -8.38 8.28 7.97
N SER A 29 -7.11 8.38 8.38
CA SER A 29 -6.15 7.27 8.27
C SER A 29 -6.55 6.09 9.15
N LEU A 30 -6.96 6.34 10.39
CA LEU A 30 -7.45 5.29 11.30
C LEU A 30 -8.73 4.62 10.77
N ALA A 31 -9.67 5.40 10.25
CA ALA A 31 -10.88 4.88 9.63
C ALA A 31 -10.56 4.01 8.40
N ALA A 32 -9.61 4.43 7.57
CA ALA A 32 -9.14 3.64 6.44
C ALA A 32 -8.46 2.34 6.89
N CYS A 33 -7.61 2.37 7.92
CA CYS A 33 -7.00 1.16 8.48
C CYS A 33 -8.05 0.19 9.03
N ALA A 34 -9.09 0.69 9.71
CA ALA A 34 -10.18 -0.15 10.21
C ALA A 34 -10.98 -0.77 9.06
N SER A 35 -11.23 0.00 8.00
CA SER A 35 -11.88 -0.50 6.78
C SER A 35 -11.03 -1.56 6.08
N ASP A 36 -9.72 -1.33 5.93
CA ASP A 36 -8.77 -2.29 5.38
C ASP A 36 -8.77 -3.61 6.15
N TRP A 37 -8.75 -3.52 7.48
CA TRP A 37 -8.81 -4.70 8.34
C TRP A 37 -10.09 -5.51 8.13
N ALA A 38 -11.24 -4.85 8.05
CA ALA A 38 -12.52 -5.53 7.79
C ALA A 38 -12.53 -6.21 6.40
N ARG A 39 -12.03 -5.52 5.36
CA ARG A 39 -11.91 -6.08 4.00
C ARG A 39 -10.97 -7.28 3.96
N ASP A 40 -9.80 -7.18 4.59
CA ASP A 40 -8.83 -8.26 4.65
C ASP A 40 -9.39 -9.50 5.35
N ARG A 41 -10.20 -9.30 6.40
CA ARG A 41 -10.88 -10.39 7.10
C ARG A 41 -11.89 -11.09 6.19
N GLN A 42 -12.69 -10.35 5.44
CA GLN A 42 -13.66 -10.93 4.50
C GLN A 42 -12.95 -11.69 3.37
N LEU A 43 -11.96 -11.07 2.73
CA LEU A 43 -11.17 -11.69 1.66
C LEU A 43 -10.47 -12.97 2.14
N TYR A 44 -10.01 -13.00 3.40
CA TYR A 44 -9.46 -14.21 3.99
C TYR A 44 -10.50 -15.35 4.06
N LEU A 45 -11.72 -15.07 4.53
CA LEU A 45 -12.79 -16.07 4.62
C LEU A 45 -13.22 -16.57 3.24
N GLU A 46 -13.39 -15.67 2.27
CA GLU A 46 -13.71 -16.02 0.88
C GLU A 46 -12.60 -16.89 0.26
N SER A 47 -11.33 -16.55 0.48
CA SER A 47 -10.21 -17.35 -0.01
C SER A 47 -10.18 -18.75 0.59
N MET A 48 -10.56 -18.90 1.86
CA MET A 48 -10.65 -20.21 2.52
C MET A 48 -11.80 -21.04 1.94
N GLN A 49 -12.95 -20.41 1.66
CA GLN A 49 -14.09 -21.09 1.04
C GLN A 49 -13.76 -21.57 -0.38
N LEU A 50 -13.14 -20.71 -1.19
CA LEU A 50 -12.72 -21.05 -2.56
C LEU A 50 -11.70 -22.21 -2.57
N ARG A 51 -10.78 -22.23 -1.60
CA ARG A 51 -9.76 -23.28 -1.50
C ARG A 51 -10.29 -24.61 -0.96
N LYS A 52 -11.37 -24.61 -0.17
CA LYS A 52 -11.90 -25.82 0.47
C LYS A 52 -12.33 -26.87 -0.57
N GLU A 53 -12.84 -26.42 -1.71
CA GLU A 53 -13.34 -27.31 -2.77
C GLU A 53 -12.41 -27.39 -3.99
N PHE A 54 -11.36 -26.56 -4.04
CA PHE A 54 -10.39 -26.59 -5.13
C PHE A 54 -9.25 -27.58 -4.84
N THR A 55 -9.24 -28.67 -5.58
CA THR A 55 -8.24 -29.76 -5.49
C THR A 55 -6.93 -29.48 -6.22
N GLY A 56 -6.84 -28.34 -6.93
CA GLY A 56 -5.73 -28.04 -7.85
C GLY A 56 -6.06 -28.25 -9.33
N SER A 57 -7.25 -28.77 -9.65
CA SER A 57 -7.70 -29.00 -11.02
C SER A 57 -9.03 -28.30 -11.30
N VAL A 58 -9.14 -27.63 -12.46
CA VAL A 58 -10.41 -27.06 -12.93
C VAL A 58 -11.49 -28.11 -13.19
N HIS A 59 -11.14 -29.39 -13.37
CA HIS A 59 -12.13 -30.46 -13.52
C HIS A 59 -13.03 -30.61 -12.28
N ASP A 60 -12.50 -30.30 -11.10
CA ASP A 60 -13.22 -30.43 -9.83
C ASP A 60 -14.07 -29.20 -9.49
N ALA A 61 -14.01 -28.16 -10.34
CA ALA A 61 -14.84 -26.97 -10.18
C ALA A 61 -16.32 -27.30 -10.38
N LYS A 62 -17.16 -26.86 -9.43
CA LYS A 62 -18.62 -26.94 -9.52
C LYS A 62 -19.17 -25.65 -10.15
N SER A 63 -20.20 -25.80 -10.97
CA SER A 63 -20.96 -24.68 -11.53
C SER A 63 -22.43 -24.80 -11.15
N SER A 64 -23.11 -23.68 -10.94
CA SER A 64 -24.57 -23.63 -10.80
C SER A 64 -25.28 -24.01 -12.10
N ASP A 65 -24.62 -23.82 -13.24
CA ASP A 65 -25.10 -24.25 -14.55
C ASP A 65 -24.17 -25.35 -15.11
N PRO A 66 -24.62 -26.61 -15.15
CA PRO A 66 -23.80 -27.71 -15.66
C PRO A 66 -23.52 -27.60 -17.16
N ALA A 67 -24.42 -26.99 -17.95
CA ALA A 67 -24.24 -26.83 -19.38
C ALA A 67 -23.20 -25.74 -19.70
N ASP A 68 -23.08 -24.72 -18.85
CA ASP A 68 -22.01 -23.73 -18.95
C ASP A 68 -20.65 -24.35 -18.59
N ARG A 69 -20.60 -25.17 -17.53
CA ARG A 69 -19.39 -25.92 -17.16
C ARG A 69 -18.89 -26.81 -18.28
N GLU A 70 -19.78 -27.58 -18.91
CA GLU A 70 -19.40 -28.48 -20.00
C GLU A 70 -18.85 -27.73 -21.20
N ARG A 71 -19.47 -26.58 -21.56
CA ARG A 71 -18.96 -25.69 -22.62
C ARG A 71 -17.57 -25.16 -22.28
N ILE A 72 -17.38 -24.57 -21.11
CA ILE A 72 -16.08 -24.04 -20.67
C ILE A 72 -15.01 -25.15 -20.64
N MET A 73 -15.34 -26.34 -20.12
CA MET A 73 -14.40 -27.46 -20.07
C MET A 73 -14.06 -28.01 -21.45
N SER A 74 -15.04 -28.06 -22.36
CA SER A 74 -14.82 -28.42 -23.77
C SER A 74 -13.87 -27.43 -24.44
N ASP A 75 -14.09 -26.13 -24.25
CA ASP A 75 -13.25 -25.08 -24.84
C ASP A 75 -11.81 -25.12 -24.30
N ILE A 76 -11.65 -25.29 -22.99
CA ILE A 76 -10.32 -25.44 -22.37
C ILE A 76 -9.62 -26.68 -22.93
N SER A 77 -10.32 -27.81 -23.02
CA SER A 77 -9.78 -29.07 -23.53
C SER A 77 -9.38 -28.97 -24.99
N ALA A 78 -10.25 -28.40 -25.84
CA ALA A 78 -10.00 -28.18 -27.26
C ALA A 78 -8.81 -27.24 -27.51
N SER A 79 -8.57 -26.28 -26.61
CA SER A 79 -7.45 -25.35 -26.72
C SER A 79 -6.09 -25.97 -26.38
N GLY A 80 -6.05 -27.10 -25.67
CA GLY A 80 -4.80 -27.72 -25.18
C GLY A 80 -4.10 -26.96 -24.04
N HIS A 81 -4.74 -25.93 -23.46
CA HIS A 81 -4.13 -25.08 -22.44
C HIS A 81 -4.54 -25.42 -20.99
N LEU A 82 -5.02 -26.64 -20.73
CA LEU A 82 -5.53 -27.06 -19.41
C LEU A 82 -4.54 -26.77 -18.27
N GLU A 83 -3.25 -27.08 -18.46
CA GLU A 83 -2.21 -26.82 -17.45
C GLU A 83 -2.01 -25.31 -17.20
N GLN A 84 -2.07 -24.48 -18.24
CA GLN A 84 -1.94 -23.03 -18.10
C GLN A 84 -3.13 -22.43 -17.37
N VAL A 85 -4.33 -22.98 -17.58
CA VAL A 85 -5.54 -22.57 -16.84
C VAL A 85 -5.42 -22.97 -15.37
N ASN A 86 -5.05 -24.22 -15.07
CA ASN A 86 -4.81 -24.67 -13.70
C ASN A 86 -3.76 -23.79 -12.99
N HIS A 87 -2.66 -23.48 -13.69
CA HIS A 87 -1.63 -22.58 -13.17
C HIS A 87 -2.16 -21.16 -12.93
N ALA A 88 -2.94 -20.60 -13.86
CA ALA A 88 -3.52 -19.28 -13.71
C ALA A 88 -4.52 -19.20 -12.54
N VAL A 89 -5.29 -20.26 -12.30
CA VAL A 89 -6.20 -20.39 -11.16
C VAL A 89 -5.42 -20.51 -9.85
N ASP A 90 -4.35 -21.31 -9.79
CA ASP A 90 -3.48 -21.39 -8.61
C ASP A 90 -2.87 -20.01 -8.28
N VAL A 91 -2.38 -19.27 -9.28
CA VAL A 91 -1.88 -17.90 -9.11
C VAL A 91 -2.99 -16.98 -8.59
N LEU A 92 -4.20 -17.03 -9.18
CA LEU A 92 -5.34 -16.24 -8.73
C LEU A 92 -5.67 -16.51 -7.25
N LEU A 93 -5.71 -17.78 -6.85
CA LEU A 93 -6.02 -18.20 -5.48
C LEU A 93 -4.92 -17.80 -4.49
N ARG A 94 -3.65 -17.78 -4.90
CA ARG A 94 -2.51 -17.38 -4.05
C ARG A 94 -2.39 -15.87 -3.94
N ALA A 95 -2.35 -15.18 -5.06
CA ALA A 95 -2.10 -13.75 -5.13
C ALA A 95 -3.34 -12.90 -4.88
N GLY A 96 -4.54 -13.45 -5.08
CA GLY A 96 -5.80 -12.71 -5.12
C GLY A 96 -6.07 -12.02 -6.46
N MET A 97 -5.19 -12.22 -7.45
CA MET A 97 -5.33 -11.74 -8.83
C MET A 97 -4.44 -12.57 -9.76
N SER A 98 -4.71 -12.59 -11.07
CA SER A 98 -3.86 -13.26 -12.06
C SER A 98 -3.43 -12.26 -13.13
N THR A 99 -2.18 -11.78 -13.04
CA THR A 99 -1.56 -10.91 -14.06
C THR A 99 -0.39 -11.63 -14.74
N PRO A 100 0.01 -11.22 -15.96
CA PRO A 100 1.18 -11.78 -16.62
C PRO A 100 2.44 -11.73 -15.74
N SER A 101 2.64 -10.63 -15.01
CA SER A 101 3.78 -10.44 -14.10
C SER A 101 3.77 -11.44 -12.93
N LEU A 102 2.60 -11.69 -12.33
CA LEU A 102 2.48 -12.64 -11.21
C LEU A 102 2.60 -14.09 -11.67
N ARG A 103 2.10 -14.42 -12.86
CA ARG A 103 2.30 -15.74 -13.47
C ARG A 103 3.79 -15.97 -13.75
N ALA A 104 4.48 -14.97 -14.32
CA ALA A 104 5.93 -15.02 -14.51
C ALA A 104 6.69 -15.19 -13.19
N ALA A 105 6.36 -14.40 -12.15
CA ALA A 105 6.98 -14.53 -10.84
C ALA A 105 6.76 -15.92 -10.21
N THR A 106 5.55 -16.47 -10.32
CA THR A 106 5.22 -17.81 -9.82
C THR A 106 5.97 -18.90 -10.60
N SER A 107 6.11 -18.75 -11.93
CA SER A 107 6.90 -19.68 -12.75
C SER A 107 8.39 -19.71 -12.37
N CYS A 108 8.90 -18.62 -11.81
CA CYS A 108 10.26 -18.53 -11.25
C CYS A 108 10.35 -19.01 -9.78
N GLY A 109 9.28 -19.57 -9.21
CA GLY A 109 9.25 -20.04 -7.82
C GLY A 109 9.13 -18.93 -6.76
N SER A 110 8.81 -17.69 -7.15
CA SER A 110 8.59 -16.61 -6.19
C SER A 110 7.24 -16.77 -5.49
N ASP A 111 7.19 -16.47 -4.19
CA ASP A 111 5.93 -16.42 -3.45
C ASP A 111 5.14 -15.16 -3.83
N VAL A 112 3.96 -15.34 -4.42
CA VAL A 112 3.05 -14.26 -4.85
C VAL A 112 1.89 -14.05 -3.87
N ARG A 113 1.91 -14.68 -2.71
CA ARG A 113 0.80 -14.62 -1.74
C ARG A 113 0.45 -13.18 -1.35
N GLY A 114 -0.83 -12.85 -1.51
CA GLY A 114 -1.35 -11.53 -1.14
C GLY A 114 -0.90 -10.38 -2.04
N ALA A 115 -0.33 -10.62 -3.22
CA ALA A 115 0.12 -9.55 -4.10
C ALA A 115 -1.00 -8.57 -4.52
N ALA A 116 -2.27 -9.00 -4.53
CA ALA A 116 -3.41 -8.13 -4.79
C ALA A 116 -3.81 -7.22 -3.61
N ARG A 117 -3.28 -7.47 -2.40
CA ARG A 117 -3.67 -6.74 -1.18
C ARG A 117 -3.00 -5.37 -1.15
N TRP A 118 -3.80 -4.33 -1.24
CA TRP A 118 -3.36 -2.97 -0.97
C TRP A 118 -4.24 -2.35 0.13
N SER A 119 -3.61 -1.51 0.95
CA SER A 119 -4.26 -0.85 2.09
C SER A 119 -4.42 0.63 1.77
N LEU A 120 -5.66 1.13 1.89
CA LEU A 120 -5.94 2.56 1.80
C LEU A 120 -5.28 3.32 2.95
N GLY A 121 -5.26 2.72 4.15
CA GLY A 121 -4.55 3.21 5.32
C GLY A 121 -3.06 3.45 5.05
N HIS A 122 -2.37 2.52 4.37
CA HIS A 122 -0.98 2.74 3.96
C HIS A 122 -0.82 3.95 3.03
N ILE A 123 -1.71 4.13 2.06
CA ILE A 123 -1.64 5.27 1.13
C ILE A 123 -1.84 6.59 1.89
N LEU A 124 -2.83 6.65 2.78
CA LEU A 124 -3.09 7.83 3.60
C LEU A 124 -1.96 8.12 4.58
N ALA A 125 -1.35 7.09 5.17
CA ALA A 125 -0.20 7.24 6.05
C ALA A 125 1.02 7.81 5.29
N VAL A 126 1.32 7.29 4.10
CA VAL A 126 2.39 7.83 3.24
C VAL A 126 2.08 9.28 2.85
N PHE A 127 0.84 9.59 2.48
CA PHE A 127 0.43 10.95 2.16
C PHE A 127 0.57 11.90 3.36
N LEU A 128 0.18 11.47 4.55
CA LEU A 128 0.35 12.24 5.78
C LEU A 128 1.83 12.55 6.05
N VAL A 129 2.70 11.54 5.95
CA VAL A 129 4.13 11.65 6.28
C VAL A 129 4.90 12.46 5.24
N PHE A 130 4.67 12.25 3.94
CA PHE A 130 5.46 12.89 2.88
C PHE A 130 4.83 14.17 2.31
N VAL A 131 3.54 14.43 2.55
CA VAL A 131 2.88 15.62 2.00
C VAL A 131 2.37 16.51 3.12
N VAL A 132 1.52 16.02 4.02
CA VAL A 132 0.85 16.89 5.01
C VAL A 132 1.84 17.44 6.04
N ILE A 133 2.63 16.59 6.70
CA ILE A 133 3.60 17.03 7.71
C ILE A 133 4.63 18.02 7.12
N PRO A 134 5.30 17.72 5.98
CA PRO A 134 6.27 18.63 5.39
C PRO A 134 5.64 19.93 4.87
N LEU A 135 4.41 19.87 4.35
CA LEU A 135 3.69 21.08 3.91
C LEU A 135 3.37 22.01 5.09
N VAL A 136 2.92 21.46 6.22
CA VAL A 136 2.73 22.24 7.44
C VAL A 136 4.06 22.84 7.90
N ALA A 137 5.16 22.09 7.85
CA ALA A 137 6.49 22.60 8.18
C ALA A 137 6.94 23.74 7.24
N CYS A 138 6.62 23.68 5.94
CA CYS A 138 6.85 24.77 5.00
C CYS A 138 6.05 26.02 5.36
N VAL A 139 4.76 25.87 5.66
CA VAL A 139 3.84 26.99 5.93
C VAL A 139 4.17 27.69 7.25
N LEU A 140 4.54 26.91 8.27
CA LEU A 140 4.90 27.43 9.59
C LEU A 140 6.38 27.83 9.69
N ASP A 141 7.16 27.64 8.63
CA ASP A 141 8.59 27.93 8.57
C ASP A 141 9.37 27.31 9.74
N THR A 142 8.98 26.11 10.18
CA THR A 142 9.60 25.40 11.32
C THR A 142 10.96 24.80 10.99
N SER A 143 11.48 25.04 9.78
CA SER A 143 12.73 24.47 9.32
C SER A 143 13.92 25.13 10.01
N CYS A 144 14.93 24.32 10.37
CA CYS A 144 16.23 24.85 10.78
C CYS A 144 16.76 25.76 9.66
N GLY A 145 17.23 26.97 10.01
CA GLY A 145 17.67 27.96 9.03
C GLY A 145 18.80 27.48 8.09
N GLY A 146 19.06 28.26 7.04
CA GLY A 146 20.08 27.94 6.02
C GLY A 146 19.57 27.00 4.92
N LEU A 147 20.43 26.11 4.43
CA LEU A 147 20.11 25.18 3.34
C LEU A 147 19.02 24.16 3.69
N TRP A 148 18.81 23.89 4.97
CA TRP A 148 17.81 22.93 5.47
C TRP A 148 16.36 23.38 5.27
N ARG A 149 16.12 24.68 4.99
CA ARG A 149 14.80 25.24 4.67
C ARG A 149 14.16 24.64 3.41
N PHE A 150 14.98 24.11 2.49
CA PHE A 150 14.47 23.48 1.26
C PHE A 150 14.04 22.02 1.45
N VAL A 151 14.42 21.37 2.55
CA VAL A 151 14.17 19.94 2.75
C VAL A 151 12.67 19.61 2.74
N PRO A 152 11.79 20.33 3.46
CA PRO A 152 10.36 20.03 3.43
C PRO A 152 9.73 20.20 2.05
N PHE A 153 10.21 21.14 1.23
CA PHE A 153 9.73 21.29 -0.15
C PHE A 153 10.10 20.10 -1.04
N LEU A 154 11.33 19.59 -0.91
CA LEU A 154 11.76 18.39 -1.63
C LEU A 154 10.92 17.17 -1.22
N MET A 155 10.60 17.05 0.07
CA MET A 155 9.72 15.98 0.56
C MET A 155 8.31 16.07 0.00
N VAL A 156 7.69 17.27 -0.02
CA VAL A 156 6.37 17.47 -0.63
C VAL A 156 6.41 17.08 -2.11
N ALA A 157 7.44 17.51 -2.84
CA ALA A 157 7.61 17.17 -4.26
C ALA A 157 7.77 15.65 -4.47
N GLU A 158 8.54 14.97 -3.63
CA GLU A 158 8.68 13.52 -3.62
C GLU A 158 7.35 12.82 -3.34
N GLY A 159 6.62 13.23 -2.31
CA GLY A 159 5.32 12.66 -1.93
C GLY A 159 4.27 12.82 -3.04
N ILE A 160 4.19 14.01 -3.66
CA ILE A 160 3.32 14.26 -4.82
C ILE A 160 3.72 13.38 -6.00
N THR A 161 5.02 13.30 -6.30
CA THR A 161 5.54 12.45 -7.40
C THR A 161 5.17 10.99 -7.17
N TRP A 162 5.37 10.48 -5.95
CA TRP A 162 4.97 9.12 -5.58
C TRP A 162 3.46 8.91 -5.76
N PHE A 163 2.62 9.86 -5.34
CA PHE A 163 1.16 9.75 -5.48
C PHE A 163 0.72 9.76 -6.95
N LEU A 164 1.35 10.58 -7.80
CA LEU A 164 1.08 10.59 -9.24
C LEU A 164 1.48 9.28 -9.90
N ILE A 165 2.62 8.70 -9.51
CA ILE A 165 3.04 7.36 -9.95
C ILE A 165 2.01 6.34 -9.50
N PHE A 166 1.63 6.34 -8.21
CA PHE A 166 0.65 5.42 -7.66
C PHE A 166 -0.69 5.48 -8.41
N ALA A 167 -1.21 6.69 -8.65
CA ALA A 167 -2.48 6.91 -9.35
C ALA A 167 -2.45 6.36 -10.79
N ARG A 168 -1.31 6.44 -11.48
CA ARG A 168 -1.14 5.99 -12.87
C ARG A 168 -0.87 4.49 -13.01
N ARG A 169 -0.50 3.79 -11.95
CA ARG A 169 -0.07 2.39 -12.01
C ARG A 169 -1.26 1.43 -11.98
N GLN A 170 -1.08 0.26 -12.60
CA GLN A 170 -2.07 -0.82 -12.60
C GLN A 170 -2.29 -1.36 -11.18
N HIS A 171 -3.41 -2.05 -10.99
CA HIS A 171 -3.84 -2.53 -9.67
C HIS A 171 -2.79 -3.41 -8.97
N ASP A 172 -2.06 -4.26 -9.71
CA ASP A 172 -0.99 -5.12 -9.18
C ASP A 172 0.22 -4.29 -8.69
N GLN A 173 0.61 -3.29 -9.46
CA GLN A 173 1.71 -2.39 -9.13
C GLN A 173 1.39 -1.46 -7.95
N ARG A 174 0.12 -1.12 -7.75
CA ARG A 174 -0.33 -0.28 -6.63
C ARG A 174 -0.08 -0.95 -5.28
N SER A 175 -0.35 -2.25 -5.17
CA SER A 175 -0.05 -3.02 -3.95
C SER A 175 1.43 -2.90 -3.57
N PHE A 176 2.32 -3.22 -4.52
CA PHE A 176 3.75 -3.11 -4.33
C PHE A 176 4.20 -1.69 -3.95
N LEU A 177 3.71 -0.68 -4.66
CA LEU A 177 4.02 0.73 -4.35
C LEU A 177 3.54 1.13 -2.96
N SER A 178 2.35 0.72 -2.55
CA SER A 178 1.81 1.03 -1.21
C SER A 178 2.67 0.43 -0.10
N THR A 179 3.12 -0.81 -0.24
CA THR A 179 4.00 -1.47 0.73
C THR A 179 5.38 -0.83 0.75
N ALA A 180 5.96 -0.54 -0.42
CA ALA A 180 7.25 0.14 -0.51
C ALA A 180 7.18 1.54 0.12
N GLY A 181 6.17 2.34 -0.24
CA GLY A 181 5.94 3.67 0.32
C GLY A 181 5.80 3.63 1.84
N CYS A 182 5.06 2.68 2.39
CA CYS A 182 4.90 2.51 3.84
C CYS A 182 6.24 2.19 4.54
N LYS A 183 7.08 1.33 3.95
CA LYS A 183 8.42 1.04 4.48
C LYS A 183 9.32 2.27 4.45
N PHE A 184 9.30 3.04 3.36
CA PHE A 184 10.05 4.30 3.28
C PHE A 184 9.56 5.33 4.29
N ALA A 185 8.24 5.47 4.47
CA ALA A 185 7.65 6.35 5.49
C ALA A 185 8.10 5.93 6.90
N ALA A 186 8.04 4.64 7.22
CA ALA A 186 8.46 4.14 8.53
C ALA A 186 9.96 4.37 8.80
N ALA A 187 10.83 4.09 7.82
CA ALA A 187 12.26 4.34 7.92
C ALA A 187 12.56 5.82 8.12
N TYR A 188 11.88 6.69 7.35
CA TYR A 188 11.99 8.13 7.50
C TYR A 188 11.57 8.61 8.90
N MET A 189 10.42 8.14 9.40
CA MET A 189 9.93 8.48 10.73
C MET A 189 10.92 8.03 11.81
N ALA A 190 11.54 6.86 11.67
CA ALA A 190 12.57 6.38 12.60
C ALA A 190 13.80 7.31 12.60
N VAL A 191 14.27 7.76 11.43
CA VAL A 191 15.38 8.72 11.33
C VAL A 191 15.01 10.05 11.99
N MET A 192 13.80 10.56 11.76
CA MET A 192 13.33 11.79 12.39
C MET A 192 13.28 11.66 13.91
N VAL A 193 12.69 10.58 14.45
CA VAL A 193 12.64 10.33 15.89
C VAL A 193 14.05 10.27 16.47
N LEU A 194 14.97 9.53 15.85
CA LEU A 194 16.37 9.44 16.29
C LEU A 194 17.09 10.79 16.27
N TRP A 195 16.75 11.66 15.32
CA TRP A 195 17.30 13.01 15.21
C TRP A 195 16.78 13.95 16.31
N PHE A 196 15.52 13.80 16.73
CA PHE A 196 14.93 14.61 17.80
C PHE A 196 15.36 14.18 19.21
N ILE A 197 15.74 12.92 19.42
CA ILE A 197 16.20 12.42 20.73
C ILE A 197 17.36 13.24 21.33
N PRO A 198 18.46 13.56 20.61
CA PRO A 198 19.55 14.36 21.17
C PRO A 198 19.22 15.84 21.38
N ALA A 199 18.04 16.30 20.95
CA ALA A 199 17.56 17.67 21.14
C ALA A 199 16.61 17.83 22.35
N LEU A 200 16.22 16.73 23.00
CA LEU A 200 15.43 16.65 24.23
C LEU A 200 16.34 16.46 25.45
#